data_AF-A0A1H6ZUN7-F1
#
_entry.id   AF-A0A1H6ZUN7-F1
#
_cell.length_a   1.000
_cell.length_b   1.000
_cell.length_c   1.000
_cell.angle_alpha   90.00
_cell.angle_beta   90.00
_cell.angle_gamma   90.00
#
_symmetry.space_group_name_H-M   'P 1'
#
loop_
_entity.id
_entity.type
_entity.pdbx_description
1 polymer ?
#
loop_
_entity_poly.entity_id
_entity_poly.type
_entity_poly.pdbx_seq_one_letter_code
_entity_poly.pdbx_strand_id
1 'polypeptide(L)'
;MSTFAVFGMTEHFAREEARKKTPTTIGKTELTPSQWLAAVESRAEKTMLSSRVVQLSSLFDAPQFAEQYIALLRKAGKSRDLKIRAKVKVEAPATGGGKKKAPSTTWRDVA
;
A
#
# COMPACT_ATOMS: atom_id res chain seq x y z
N MET A 1 -16.08 12.41 8.33
CA MET A 1 -15.77 10.97 8.28
C MET A 1 -14.81 10.78 7.13
N SER A 2 -13.57 10.41 7.43
CA SER A 2 -12.51 10.27 6.43
C SER A 2 -12.70 9.00 5.62
N THR A 3 -12.81 9.13 4.30
CA THR A 3 -13.26 8.04 3.42
C THR A 3 -12.27 7.73 2.31
N PHE A 4 -11.39 8.64 1.91
CA PHE A 4 -10.51 8.46 0.77
C PHE A 4 -9.10 8.06 1.21
N ALA A 5 -8.44 7.18 0.47
CA ALA A 5 -7.02 6.89 0.68
C ALA A 5 -6.34 6.59 -0.65
N VAL A 6 -5.05 6.90 -0.72
CA VAL A 6 -4.21 6.59 -1.89
C VAL A 6 -3.62 5.21 -1.72
N PHE A 7 -3.90 4.36 -2.69
CA PHE A 7 -3.32 3.04 -2.84
C PHE A 7 -2.30 3.06 -3.98
N GLY A 8 -1.19 2.36 -3.79
CA GLY A 8 -0.16 2.27 -4.81
C GLY A 8 1.06 1.51 -4.34
N MET A 9 2.15 1.66 -5.08
CA MET A 9 3.49 1.28 -4.66
C MET A 9 4.45 2.42 -5.00
N THR A 10 5.33 2.78 -4.08
CA THR A 10 6.38 3.78 -4.31
C THR A 10 7.73 3.18 -3.99
N GLU A 11 8.77 3.67 -4.66
CA GLU A 11 10.14 3.23 -4.43
C GLU A 11 10.56 3.44 -2.97
N HIS A 12 10.13 4.55 -2.37
CA HIS A 12 10.37 4.84 -0.96
C HIS A 12 9.73 3.79 -0.04
N PHE A 13 8.45 3.46 -0.27
CA PHE A 13 7.77 2.44 0.52
C PHE A 13 8.40 1.05 0.32
N ALA A 14 8.73 0.69 -0.92
CA ALA A 14 9.37 -0.58 -1.23
C ALA A 14 10.74 -0.72 -0.55
N ARG A 15 11.55 0.35 -0.51
CA ARG A 15 12.83 0.36 0.22
C ARG A 15 12.63 0.21 1.72
N GLU A 16 11.72 0.95 2.32
CA GLU A 16 11.44 0.88 3.75
C GLU A 16 10.89 -0.48 4.17
N GLU A 17 10.01 -1.08 3.36
CA GLU A 17 9.52 -2.43 3.59
C GLU A 17 10.63 -3.47 3.40
N ALA A 18 11.48 -3.31 2.39
CA ALA A 18 12.62 -4.18 2.18
C ALA A 18 13.60 -4.12 3.36
N ARG A 19 13.93 -2.93 3.89
CA ARG A 19 14.77 -2.77 5.08
C ARG A 19 14.21 -3.53 6.28
N LYS A 20 12.90 -3.44 6.52
CA LYS A 20 12.25 -4.14 7.64
C LYS A 20 12.23 -5.66 7.47
N LYS A 21 12.14 -6.14 6.23
CA LYS A 21 12.00 -7.57 5.94
C LYS A 21 13.30 -8.28 5.63
N THR A 22 14.35 -7.56 5.24
CA THR A 22 15.66 -8.14 4.93
C THR A 22 16.35 -8.48 6.25
N PRO A 23 16.57 -9.78 6.53
CA PRO A 23 17.25 -10.18 7.75
C PRO A 23 18.71 -9.71 7.70
N THR A 24 19.21 -9.27 8.85
CA THR A 24 20.62 -8.89 9.04
C THR A 24 21.53 -10.11 9.20
N THR A 25 20.95 -11.30 9.33
CA THR A 25 21.67 -12.56 9.49
C THR A 25 21.22 -13.57 8.43
N ILE A 26 22.18 -14.29 7.85
CA ILE A 26 21.91 -15.46 7.00
C ILE A 26 22.51 -16.66 7.71
N GLY A 27 21.65 -17.52 8.27
CA GLY A 27 22.08 -18.65 9.10
C GLY A 27 22.67 -18.17 10.44
N LYS A 28 23.96 -18.41 10.68
CA LYS A 28 24.70 -17.98 11.89
C LYS A 28 25.66 -16.81 11.65
N THR A 29 25.72 -16.28 10.44
CA THR A 29 26.67 -15.24 10.06
C THR A 29 25.96 -13.90 9.92
N GLU A 30 26.48 -12.88 10.59
CA GLU A 30 26.03 -11.49 10.44
C GLU A 30 26.43 -10.99 9.05
N LEU A 31 25.46 -10.42 8.34
CA LEU A 31 25.68 -9.88 7.01
C LEU A 31 26.44 -8.56 7.14
N THR A 32 27.43 -8.36 6.28
CA THR A 32 28.12 -7.06 6.24
C THR A 32 27.14 -5.96 5.79
N PRO A 33 27.35 -4.69 6.22
CA PRO A 33 26.46 -3.60 5.84
C PRO A 33 26.27 -3.47 4.32
N SER A 34 27.30 -3.71 3.52
CA SER A 34 27.24 -3.65 2.06
C SER A 34 26.39 -4.76 1.45
N GLN A 35 26.53 -5.99 1.92
CA GLN A 35 25.71 -7.12 1.47
C GLN A 35 24.24 -6.95 1.86
N TRP A 36 23.97 -6.37 3.04
CA TRP A 36 22.62 -6.08 3.49
C TRP A 36 21.95 -5.01 2.63
N LEU A 37 22.66 -3.93 2.30
CA LEU A 37 22.14 -2.89 1.41
C LEU A 37 21.80 -3.44 0.02
N ALA A 38 22.68 -4.27 -0.56
CA ALA A 38 22.41 -4.91 -1.85
C ALA A 38 21.17 -5.84 -1.79
N ALA A 39 21.01 -6.60 -0.69
CA ALA A 39 19.84 -7.45 -0.49
C ALA A 39 18.54 -6.64 -0.32
N VAL A 40 18.60 -5.49 0.36
CA VAL A 40 17.49 -4.55 0.48
C VAL A 40 17.10 -3.98 -0.88
N GLU A 41 18.07 -3.56 -1.70
CA GLU A 41 17.80 -3.04 -3.04
C GLU A 41 17.14 -4.08 -3.95
N SER A 42 17.72 -5.29 -4.01
CA SER A 42 17.13 -6.40 -4.79
C SER A 42 15.70 -6.73 -4.34
N ARG A 43 15.43 -6.65 -3.03
CA ARG A 43 14.08 -6.90 -2.49
C ARG A 43 13.12 -5.74 -2.76
N ALA A 44 13.61 -4.50 -2.73
CA ALA A 44 12.82 -3.32 -3.10
C ALA A 44 12.41 -3.39 -4.58
N GLU A 45 13.32 -3.76 -5.47
CA GLU A 45 13.04 -3.98 -6.90
C GLU A 45 11.99 -5.08 -7.11
N LYS A 46 12.15 -6.23 -6.44
CA LYS A 46 11.15 -7.31 -6.48
C LYS A 46 9.77 -6.85 -5.98
N THR A 47 9.75 -6.00 -4.96
CA THR A 47 8.50 -5.46 -4.41
C THR A 47 7.85 -4.46 -5.37
N MET A 48 8.65 -3.65 -6.07
CA MET A 48 8.20 -2.73 -7.11
C MET A 48 7.67 -3.48 -8.36
N LEU A 49 8.26 -4.61 -8.71
CA LEU A 49 7.81 -5.46 -9.82
C LEU A 49 6.55 -6.28 -9.47
N SER A 50 6.38 -6.65 -8.19
CA SER A 50 5.21 -7.41 -7.74
C SER A 50 3.92 -6.63 -7.89
N SER A 51 2.81 -7.25 -8.33
CA SER A 51 1.48 -6.63 -8.48
C SER A 51 0.82 -6.15 -7.17
N ARG A 52 1.50 -6.28 -6.03
CA ARG A 52 1.01 -5.84 -4.73
C ARG A 52 0.84 -4.32 -4.69
N VAL A 53 -0.30 -3.89 -4.15
CA VAL A 53 -0.64 -2.48 -3.91
C VAL A 53 -0.92 -2.32 -2.42
N VAL A 54 -0.39 -1.25 -1.82
CA VAL A 54 -0.57 -0.94 -0.38
C VAL A 54 -1.24 0.40 -0.20
N GLN A 55 -1.84 0.62 0.97
CA GLN A 55 -2.29 1.95 1.37
C GLN A 55 -1.07 2.81 1.70
N LEU A 56 -0.84 3.87 0.93
CA LEU A 56 0.30 4.77 1.09
C LEU A 56 -0.01 5.96 2.00
N SER A 57 -1.27 6.43 1.99
CA SER A 57 -1.68 7.60 2.76
C SER A 57 -2.53 7.24 3.98
N SER A 58 -2.64 8.17 4.92
CA SER A 58 -3.74 8.20 5.88
C SER A 58 -5.08 8.38 5.17
N LEU A 59 -6.18 8.20 5.91
CA LEU A 59 -7.51 8.52 5.41
C LEU A 59 -7.65 10.04 5.27
N PHE A 60 -8.21 10.46 4.14
CA PHE A 60 -8.53 11.85 3.80
C PHE A 60 -10.05 12.05 3.76
N ASP A 61 -10.47 13.26 4.14
CA ASP A 61 -11.89 13.64 4.13
C ASP A 61 -12.39 13.99 2.73
N ALA A 62 -11.51 14.46 1.84
CA ALA A 62 -11.85 14.86 0.48
C ALA A 62 -10.90 14.25 -0.55
N PRO A 63 -11.37 13.97 -1.79
CA PRO A 63 -10.55 13.38 -2.85
C PRO A 63 -9.44 14.33 -3.33
N GLN A 64 -9.66 15.64 -3.27
CA GLN A 64 -8.68 16.66 -3.68
C GLN A 64 -7.36 16.54 -2.91
N PHE A 65 -7.41 16.23 -1.61
CA PHE A 65 -6.20 15.99 -0.81
C PHE A 65 -5.48 14.71 -1.24
N ALA A 66 -6.23 13.68 -1.63
CA ALA A 66 -5.66 12.43 -2.14
C ALA A 66 -4.98 12.65 -3.51
N GLU A 67 -5.56 13.47 -4.39
CA GLU A 67 -4.96 13.88 -5.66
C GLU A 67 -3.67 14.69 -5.46
N GLN A 68 -3.68 15.65 -4.54
CA GLN A 68 -2.48 16.42 -4.18
C GLN A 68 -1.37 15.50 -3.64
N TYR A 69 -1.73 14.51 -2.82
CA TYR A 69 -0.79 13.51 -2.33
C TYR A 69 -0.21 12.65 -3.47
N ILE A 70 -1.03 12.23 -4.43
CA ILE A 70 -0.56 11.53 -5.65
C ILE A 70 0.42 12.41 -6.43
N ALA A 71 0.13 13.70 -6.58
CA ALA A 71 1.02 14.63 -7.27
C ALA A 71 2.38 14.76 -6.56
N LEU A 72 2.40 14.77 -5.23
CA LEU A 72 3.63 14.74 -4.44
C LEU A 72 4.40 13.44 -4.62
N LEU A 73 3.71 12.29 -4.59
CA LEU A 73 4.33 10.98 -4.79
C LEU A 73 4.98 10.84 -6.17
N ARG A 74 4.33 11.37 -7.22
CA ARG A 74 4.89 11.39 -8.58
C ARG A 74 6.13 12.28 -8.70
N LYS A 75 6.18 13.38 -7.95
CA LYS A 75 7.36 14.26 -7.87
C LYS A 75 8.50 13.63 -7.06
N ALA A 76 8.17 12.87 -6.02
CA ALA A 76 9.15 12.26 -5.12
C ALA A 76 9.95 11.12 -5.77
N GLY A 77 9.42 10.47 -6.80
CA GLY A 77 10.16 9.46 -7.56
C GLY A 77 9.27 8.43 -8.24
N LYS A 78 9.83 7.22 -8.45
CA LYS A 78 9.13 6.13 -9.12
C LYS A 78 7.92 5.69 -8.28
N SER A 79 6.76 5.73 -8.91
CA SER A 79 5.49 5.32 -8.32
C SER A 79 4.70 4.50 -9.33
N ARG A 80 3.94 3.52 -8.84
CA ARG A 80 3.15 2.59 -9.65
C ARG A 80 1.73 2.50 -9.12
N ASP A 81 0.77 2.38 -10.04
CA ASP A 81 -0.65 2.13 -9.77
C ASP A 81 -1.25 3.02 -8.68
N LEU A 82 -0.90 4.31 -8.70
CA LEU A 82 -1.46 5.29 -7.77
C LEU A 82 -2.94 5.47 -8.08
N LYS A 83 -3.80 4.97 -7.19
CA LYS A 83 -5.25 5.02 -7.28
C LYS A 83 -5.85 5.54 -5.99
N ILE A 84 -6.89 6.36 -6.11
CA ILE A 84 -7.68 6.80 -4.96
C ILE A 84 -8.76 5.75 -4.72
N ARG A 85 -8.91 5.31 -3.48
CA ARG A 85 -9.99 4.42 -3.07
C ARG A 85 -10.82 5.07 -1.99
N ALA A 86 -12.14 4.94 -2.10
CA ALA A 86 -13.09 5.34 -1.09
C ALA A 86 -13.55 4.13 -0.26
N LYS A 87 -13.69 4.36 1.04
CA LYS A 87 -14.21 3.41 2.00
C LYS A 87 -15.74 3.47 1.94
N VAL A 88 -16.36 2.48 1.32
CA VAL A 88 -17.81 2.40 1.12
C VAL A 88 -18.40 1.33 2.04
N LYS A 89 -19.47 1.67 2.77
CA LYS A 89 -20.28 0.68 3.48
C LYS A 89 -21.12 -0.04 2.44
N VAL A 90 -20.92 -1.34 2.31
CA VAL A 90 -21.72 -2.21 1.45
C VAL A 90 -22.65 -2.99 2.35
N GLU A 91 -23.95 -2.85 2.09
CA GLU A 91 -24.94 -3.74 2.66
C GLU A 91 -24.75 -5.12 2.04
N ALA A 92 -24.50 -6.13 2.87
CA ALA A 92 -24.35 -7.49 2.38
C ALA A 92 -25.67 -7.94 1.73
N PRO A 93 -25.66 -8.49 0.51
CA PRO A 93 -26.88 -9.02 -0.08
C PRO A 93 -27.43 -10.12 0.83
N ALA A 94 -28.72 -10.03 1.18
CA ALA A 94 -29.42 -11.04 1.95
C ALA A 94 -29.50 -12.32 1.13
N THR A 95 -28.46 -13.15 1.19
CA THR A 95 -28.46 -14.49 0.62
C THR A 95 -29.42 -15.32 1.46
N GLY A 96 -30.60 -15.61 0.92
CA GLY A 96 -31.58 -16.60 1.37
C GLY A 96 -31.76 -16.79 2.88
N GLY A 97 -32.86 -16.26 3.43
CA GLY A 97 -33.51 -16.81 4.64
C GLY A 97 -32.78 -16.70 5.99
N GLY A 98 -31.64 -16.02 6.10
CA GLY A 98 -30.90 -15.87 7.36
C GLY A 98 -30.59 -14.40 7.69
N LYS A 99 -30.68 -14.04 8.99
CA LYS A 99 -30.48 -12.71 9.61
C LYS A 99 -29.59 -11.74 8.81
N LYS A 100 -30.05 -10.48 8.68
CA LYS A 100 -29.28 -9.36 8.07
C LYS A 100 -27.88 -9.30 8.66
N LYS A 101 -26.84 -9.53 7.84
CA LYS A 101 -25.45 -9.39 8.26
C LYS A 101 -25.12 -7.90 8.46
N ALA A 102 -24.28 -7.61 9.45
CA ALA A 102 -23.82 -6.24 9.70
C ALA A 102 -23.17 -5.65 8.44
N PRO A 103 -23.36 -4.35 8.16
CA PRO A 103 -22.80 -3.70 6.99
C PRO A 103 -21.28 -3.88 6.97
N SER A 104 -20.77 -4.44 5.87
CA SER A 104 -19.33 -4.62 5.68
C SER A 104 -18.75 -3.37 5.05
N THR A 105 -17.48 -3.09 5.33
CA THR A 105 -16.80 -1.95 4.72
C THR A 105 -15.82 -2.44 3.68
N THR A 106 -15.96 -1.97 2.45
CA THR A 106 -15.11 -2.33 1.33
C THR A 106 -14.50 -1.10 0.67
N TRP A 107 -13.32 -1.25 0.11
CA TRP A 107 -12.68 -0.21 -0.70
C TRP A 107 -13.21 -0.27 -2.13
N ARG A 108 -13.58 0.89 -2.69
CA ARG A 108 -13.89 1.04 -4.11
C ARG A 108 -12.97 2.07 -4.74
N ASP A 109 -12.53 1.78 -5.96
CA ASP A 109 -11.76 2.74 -6.76
C ASP A 109 -12.65 3.97 -7.04
N VAL A 110 -12.10 5.16 -6.77
CA VAL A 110 -12.68 6.44 -7.14
C VAL A 110 -12.00 6.80 -8.46
N ALA A 111 -12.81 6.98 -9.49
CA ALA A 111 -12.42 7.10 -10.90
C ALA A 111 -11.15 7.92 -11.14
#